data_AF-A0A9E4VGG3-F1
#
_entry.id   AF-A0A9E4VGG3-F1
#
_cell.length_a   1.000
_cell.length_b   1.000
_cell.length_c   1.000
_cell.angle_alpha   90.00
_cell.angle_beta   90.00
_cell.angle_gamma   90.00
#
_symmetry.space_group_name_H-M   'P 1'
#
loop_
_entity.id
_entity.type
_entity.pdbx_description
1 polymer ?
#
loop_
_entity_poly.entity_id
_entity_poly.type
_entity_poly.pdbx_seq_one_letter_code
_entity_poly.pdbx_strand_id
1 'polypeptide(L)'
;MLMVSDEEVRALLPMTDALEALDRIFKEAAAGTVSNMSRYRVPHTRGSQQVMAASSAELGLTGLKTYVSGGGGGSQMVVLLYSIETAQPVAFIAANSLGAIRTGA
;
A
#
# COMPACT_ATOMS: atom_id res chain seq x y z
N MET A 1 -2.97 5.68 15.69
CA MET A 1 -2.99 5.45 14.23
C MET A 1 -3.22 6.77 13.53
N LEU A 2 -2.35 7.14 12.60
CA LEU A 2 -2.47 8.32 11.75
C LEU A 2 -3.51 8.10 10.66
N MET A 3 -4.20 9.17 10.25
CA MET A 3 -5.08 9.18 9.09
C MET A 3 -4.48 10.11 8.06
N VAL A 4 -4.19 9.61 6.86
CA VAL A 4 -3.55 10.38 5.80
C VAL A 4 -4.48 10.45 4.60
N SER A 5 -4.90 11.65 4.27
CA SER A 5 -5.76 11.95 3.12
C SER A 5 -4.99 11.89 1.80
N ASP A 6 -5.72 11.81 0.68
CA ASP A 6 -5.11 11.76 -0.65
C ASP A 6 -4.47 13.11 -1.03
N GLU A 7 -4.93 14.22 -0.43
CA GLU A 7 -4.30 15.53 -0.56
C GLU A 7 -2.96 15.57 0.17
N GLU A 8 -2.90 15.09 1.41
CA GLU A 8 -1.64 14.98 2.17
C GLU A 8 -0.64 14.06 1.46
N VAL A 9 -1.09 12.94 0.86
CA VAL A 9 -0.19 12.10 0.05
C VAL A 9 0.44 12.88 -1.10
N ARG A 10 -0.34 13.66 -1.85
CA ARG A 10 0.20 14.47 -2.97
C ARG A 10 1.18 15.53 -2.47
N ALA A 11 0.90 16.13 -1.32
CA ALA A 11 1.72 17.19 -0.76
C ALA A 11 3.03 16.67 -0.13
N LEU A 12 3.01 15.46 0.45
CA LEU A 12 4.10 14.94 1.28
C LEU A 12 4.95 13.87 0.60
N LEU A 13 4.53 13.30 -0.54
CA LEU A 13 5.28 12.26 -1.25
C LEU A 13 5.77 12.76 -2.61
N PRO A 14 6.95 13.42 -2.68
CA PRO A 14 7.57 13.76 -3.95
C PRO A 14 8.04 12.50 -4.70
N MET A 15 8.20 12.62 -6.02
CA MET A 15 8.59 11.50 -6.88
C MET A 15 9.97 10.91 -6.54
N THR A 16 10.91 11.76 -6.09
CA THR A 16 12.26 11.33 -5.67
C THR A 16 12.20 10.34 -4.51
N ASP A 17 11.39 10.65 -3.49
CA ASP A 17 11.25 9.82 -2.30
C ASP A 17 10.56 8.50 -2.64
N ALA A 18 9.61 8.52 -3.58
CA ALA A 18 8.99 7.30 -4.09
C ALA A 18 10.00 6.39 -4.83
N LEU A 19 10.88 6.96 -5.66
CA LEU A 19 11.95 6.22 -6.35
C LEU A 19 12.93 5.60 -5.35
N GLU A 20 13.39 6.37 -4.37
CA GLU A 20 14.31 5.87 -3.33
C GLU A 20 13.67 4.76 -2.49
N ALA A 21 12.41 4.93 -2.09
CA ALA A 21 11.68 3.90 -1.36
C ALA A 21 11.51 2.62 -2.18
N LEU A 22 11.24 2.73 -3.48
CA LEU A 22 11.13 1.58 -4.39
C LEU A 22 12.48 0.88 -4.59
N ASP A 23 13.56 1.61 -4.84
CA ASP A 23 14.89 1.03 -4.99
C ASP A 23 15.30 0.24 -3.73
N ARG A 24 15.04 0.81 -2.54
CA ARG A 24 15.29 0.12 -1.27
C ARG A 24 14.46 -1.15 -1.11
N ILE A 25 13.14 -1.09 -1.31
CA ILE A 25 12.28 -2.27 -1.11
C ILE A 25 12.56 -3.37 -2.15
N PHE A 26 12.97 -3.02 -3.38
CA PHE A 26 13.36 -4.01 -4.38
C PHE A 26 14.68 -4.70 -4.03
N LYS A 27 15.66 -3.97 -3.46
CA LYS A 27 16.88 -4.56 -2.92
C LYS A 27 16.61 -5.50 -1.75
N GLU A 28 15.74 -5.10 -0.81
CA GLU A 28 15.31 -5.96 0.30
C GLU A 28 14.59 -7.22 -0.22
N ALA A 29 13.70 -7.06 -1.20
CA ALA A 29 13.01 -8.18 -1.83
C ALA A 29 13.98 -9.14 -2.52
N ALA A 30 15.01 -8.63 -3.21
CA ALA A 30 16.06 -9.44 -3.82
C ALA A 30 16.89 -10.20 -2.79
N ALA A 31 17.04 -9.67 -1.57
CA ALA A 31 17.66 -10.34 -0.43
C ALA A 31 16.76 -11.39 0.24
N GLY A 32 15.47 -11.46 -0.13
CA GLY A 32 14.52 -12.47 0.34
C GLY A 32 13.87 -12.18 1.69
N THR A 33 13.98 -10.96 2.22
CA THR A 33 13.43 -10.57 3.54
C THR A 33 12.10 -9.83 3.46
N VAL A 34 11.57 -9.60 2.25
CA VAL A 34 10.20 -9.11 2.03
C VAL A 34 9.25 -10.27 1.82
N SER A 35 8.11 -10.27 2.53
CA SER A 35 6.97 -11.11 2.18
C SER A 35 5.99 -10.28 1.36
N ASN A 36 5.61 -10.73 0.17
CA ASN A 36 4.63 -10.06 -0.68
C ASN A 36 3.65 -11.09 -1.22
N MET A 37 2.37 -10.96 -0.86
CA MET A 37 1.37 -11.92 -1.32
C MET A 37 1.00 -11.67 -2.78
N SER A 38 0.69 -12.74 -3.51
CA SER A 38 -0.05 -12.63 -4.76
C SER A 38 -1.38 -11.93 -4.51
N ARG A 39 -1.73 -10.95 -5.35
CA ARG A 39 -3.01 -10.25 -5.25
C ARG A 39 -4.16 -11.26 -5.26
N TYR A 40 -4.96 -11.22 -4.20
CA TYR A 40 -6.20 -11.99 -4.14
C TYR A 40 -7.39 -11.12 -4.56
N ARG A 41 -8.32 -11.71 -5.32
CA ARG A 41 -9.54 -11.05 -5.77
C ARG A 41 -10.74 -11.74 -5.14
N VAL A 42 -11.35 -11.12 -4.13
CA VAL A 42 -12.55 -11.64 -3.49
C VAL A 42 -13.75 -11.32 -4.40
N PRO A 43 -14.40 -12.31 -5.02
CA PRO A 43 -15.52 -12.04 -5.92
C PRO A 43 -16.77 -11.59 -5.15
N HIS A 44 -17.59 -10.73 -5.77
CA HIS A 44 -18.93 -10.39 -5.31
C HIS A 44 -19.84 -10.09 -6.51
N THR A 45 -21.14 -9.91 -6.28
CA THR A 45 -22.19 -9.77 -7.32
C THR A 45 -21.99 -8.62 -8.31
N ARG A 46 -21.12 -7.66 -7.99
CA ARG A 46 -20.87 -6.46 -8.78
C ARG A 46 -19.40 -6.31 -9.21
N GLY A 47 -18.54 -7.29 -8.95
CA GLY A 47 -17.11 -7.20 -9.24
C GLY A 47 -16.25 -7.98 -8.25
N SER A 48 -15.16 -7.37 -7.80
CA SER A 48 -14.29 -7.98 -6.78
C SER A 48 -13.63 -6.95 -5.86
N GLN A 49 -13.38 -7.34 -4.62
CA GLN A 49 -12.44 -6.66 -3.73
C GLN A 49 -11.03 -7.14 -4.03
N GLN A 50 -10.11 -6.21 -4.21
CA GLN A 50 -8.69 -6.47 -4.41
C GLN A 50 -7.99 -6.45 -3.05
N VAL A 51 -7.21 -7.49 -2.76
CA VAL A 51 -6.48 -7.65 -1.50
C VAL A 51 -5.01 -7.87 -1.83
N MET A 52 -4.15 -6.99 -1.32
CA MET A 52 -2.70 -7.05 -1.50
C MET A 52 -2.04 -6.74 -0.15
N ALA A 53 -1.32 -7.69 0.43
CA ALA A 53 -0.59 -7.49 1.67
C ALA A 53 0.90 -7.80 1.49
N ALA A 54 1.73 -7.08 2.24
CA ALA A 54 3.17 -7.28 2.25
C ALA A 54 3.75 -6.90 3.61
N SER A 55 4.92 -7.46 3.93
CA SER A 55 5.71 -7.09 5.09
C SER A 55 7.17 -6.86 4.69
N SER A 56 7.78 -5.83 5.27
CA SER A 56 9.21 -5.54 5.18
C SER A 56 9.83 -5.68 6.56
N ALA A 57 10.84 -6.54 6.66
CA ALA A 57 11.57 -6.73 7.90
C ALA A 57 12.44 -5.50 8.20
N GLU A 58 13.06 -4.91 7.19
CA GLU A 58 13.90 -3.72 7.36
C GLU A 58 13.11 -2.48 7.79
N LEU A 59 11.89 -2.32 7.30
CA LEU A 59 11.01 -1.21 7.70
C LEU A 59 10.28 -1.49 9.02
N GLY A 60 10.26 -2.74 9.49
CA GLY A 60 9.50 -3.13 10.68
C GLY A 60 7.98 -2.96 10.51
N LEU A 61 7.48 -3.02 9.28
CA LEU A 61 6.09 -2.74 8.93
C LEU A 61 5.47 -3.89 8.13
N THR A 62 4.20 -4.16 8.41
CA THR A 62 3.32 -5.00 7.60
C THR A 62 2.06 -4.24 7.26
N GLY A 63 1.45 -4.52 6.11
CA GLY A 63 0.30 -3.74 5.67
C GLY A 63 -0.56 -4.41 4.62
N LEU A 64 -1.69 -3.76 4.36
CA LEU A 64 -2.71 -4.16 3.41
C LEU A 64 -3.08 -2.97 2.53
N LYS A 65 -2.99 -3.15 1.22
CA LYS A 65 -3.70 -2.33 0.24
C LYS A 65 -4.98 -3.03 -0.20
N THR A 66 -6.11 -2.32 -0.15
CA THR A 66 -7.38 -2.87 -0.62
C THR A 66 -8.24 -1.82 -1.32
N TYR A 67 -9.12 -2.29 -2.22
CA TYR A 67 -10.15 -1.50 -2.89
C TYR A 67 -11.20 -2.42 -3.51
N VAL A 68 -12.38 -1.86 -3.80
CA VAL A 68 -13.46 -2.56 -4.50
C VAL A 68 -13.52 -2.10 -5.95
N SER A 69 -13.73 -3.05 -6.86
CA SER A 69 -13.89 -2.82 -8.30
C SER A 69 -15.29 -3.23 -8.76
N GLY A 70 -15.77 -2.62 -9.85
CA GLY A 70 -17.08 -2.91 -10.46
C GLY A 70 -18.27 -2.12 -9.88
N GLY A 71 -18.02 -1.21 -8.95
CA GLY A 71 -18.95 -0.11 -8.64
C GLY A 71 -18.82 1.04 -9.66
N GLY A 72 -19.91 1.76 -9.94
CA GLY A 72 -19.92 2.87 -10.91
C GLY A 72 -19.08 4.09 -10.50
N GLY A 73 -18.67 4.19 -9.23
CA GLY A 73 -17.94 5.35 -8.68
C GLY A 73 -16.40 5.29 -8.78
N GLY A 74 -15.85 4.35 -9.55
CA GLY A 74 -14.40 4.13 -9.62
C GLY A 74 -13.82 3.46 -8.37
N SER A 75 -12.55 3.05 -8.45
CA SER A 75 -11.86 2.38 -7.34
C SER A 75 -11.37 3.39 -6.31
N GLN A 76 -11.82 3.25 -5.06
CA GLN A 76 -11.30 3.98 -3.90
C GLN A 76 -10.32 3.07 -3.17
N MET A 77 -9.03 3.41 -3.24
CA MET A 77 -7.95 2.61 -2.68
C MET A 77 -7.52 3.13 -1.33
N VAL A 78 -7.23 2.21 -0.43
CA VAL A 78 -6.70 2.52 0.90
C VAL A 78 -5.55 1.57 1.23
N VAL A 79 -4.66 2.06 2.09
CA VAL A 79 -3.57 1.29 2.69
C VAL A 79 -3.69 1.36 4.21
N LEU A 80 -3.57 0.23 4.88
CA LEU A 80 -3.47 0.12 6.33
C LEU A 80 -2.10 -0.46 6.68
N LEU A 81 -1.40 0.17 7.63
CA LEU A 81 -0.08 -0.23 8.11
C LEU A 81 -0.10 -0.61 9.58
N TYR A 82 0.70 -1.59 9.94
CA TYR A 82 0.94 -2.07 11.31
C TYR A 82 2.44 -2.15 11.58
N SER A 83 2.81 -1.87 12.82
CA SER A 83 4.14 -2.15 13.35
C SER A 83 4.28 -3.65 13.59
N ILE A 84 5.35 -4.26 13.09
CA ILE A 84 5.67 -5.67 13.36
C ILE A 84 6.06 -5.88 14.83
N GLU A 85 6.76 -4.91 15.43
CA GLU A 85 7.22 -4.98 16.82
C GLU A 85 6.07 -4.95 17.82
N THR A 86 5.12 -4.03 17.63
CA THR A 86 4.06 -3.75 18.63
C THR A 86 2.69 -4.30 18.25
N ALA A 87 2.52 -4.81 17.03
CA ALA A 87 1.23 -5.16 16.42
C ALA A 87 0.20 -4.02 16.40
N GLN A 88 0.59 -2.78 16.71
CA GLN A 88 -0.32 -1.64 16.72
C GLN A 88 -0.50 -1.06 15.31
N PRO A 89 -1.70 -0.56 14.98
CA PRO A 89 -1.93 0.11 13.72
C PRO A 89 -1.21 1.48 13.69
N VAL A 90 -0.42 1.68 12.64
CA VAL A 90 0.44 2.86 12.46
C VAL A 90 -0.32 3.94 11.70
N ALA A 91 -0.83 3.62 10.51
CA ALA A 91 -1.51 4.58 9.65
C ALA A 91 -2.58 3.94 8.76
N PHE A 92 -3.63 4.70 8.48
CA PHE A 92 -4.59 4.46 7.42
C PHE A 92 -4.46 5.57 6.38
N ILE A 93 -4.21 5.20 5.12
CA ILE A 93 -3.73 6.11 4.08
C ILE A 93 -4.63 5.97 2.85
N ALA A 94 -5.15 7.08 2.33
CA ALA A 94 -5.79 7.11 1.02
C ALA A 94 -4.75 6.83 -0.08
N ALA A 95 -5.06 5.91 -0.99
CA ALA A 95 -4.03 5.27 -1.81
C ALA A 95 -4.23 5.41 -3.33
N ASN A 96 -5.10 6.31 -3.77
CA ASN A 96 -5.30 6.60 -5.19
C ASN A 96 -4.05 7.30 -5.75
N SER A 97 -3.67 8.43 -5.17
CA SER A 97 -2.46 9.16 -5.56
C SER A 97 -1.20 8.38 -5.24
N LEU A 98 -1.13 7.78 -4.05
CA LEU A 98 0.00 6.90 -3.67
C LEU A 98 0.21 5.80 -4.72
N GLY A 99 -0.89 5.17 -5.17
CA GLY A 99 -0.86 4.13 -6.17
C GLY A 99 -0.36 4.60 -7.54
N ALA A 100 -0.69 5.83 -7.94
CA ALA A 100 -0.22 6.43 -9.17
C ALA A 100 1.27 6.83 -9.09
N ILE A 101 1.66 7.54 -8.01
CA ILE A 101 3.04 8.00 -7.79
C ILE A 101 4.01 6.82 -7.80
N ARG A 102 3.75 5.78 -7.00
CA ARG A 102 4.61 4.59 -6.92
C ARG A 102 4.63 3.74 -8.21
N THR A 103 3.67 3.94 -9.12
CA THR A 103 3.68 3.27 -10.43
C THR A 103 4.47 4.08 -11.47
N GLY A 104 4.53 5.40 -11.30
CA GLY A 104 5.34 6.27 -12.15
C GLY A 104 6.82 6.29 -11.76
N ALA A 105 7.12 6.08 -10.48
CA ALA A 105 8.45 5.76 -9.97
C ALA A 105 8.87 4.35 -10.39
#